data_AF-A0A2P6W1W8-F1
#
_entry.id   AF-A0A2P6W1W8-F1
#
_cell.length_a   1.000
_cell.length_b   1.000
_cell.length_c   1.000
_cell.angle_alpha   90.00
_cell.angle_beta   90.00
_cell.angle_gamma   90.00
#
_symmetry.space_group_name_H-M   'P 1'
#
loop_
_entity.id
_entity.type
_entity.pdbx_description
1 polymer ?
#
loop_
_entity_poly.entity_id
_entity_poly.type
_entity_poly.pdbx_seq_one_letter_code
_entity_poly.pdbx_strand_id
1 'polypeptide(L)'
;MSDWEVFQRDVLDVLRQYEGYFDFFERVGSLSDDSRPDCFGRICREEKKEIWVIDAKNKGEVDKEDLQRMQNYIEMLQANPIDAGLEISEISEYSFRGIFVTSSDSRVKEFESVAFNSLHQFLQKELVYTDTDRVVRDVSKMMERQELTQSQARLLFRSLKPYEDRFQQGIKLLKDIESDYIGLEVKEPPISSFDYSVPVDAVVTHEKREVAFLFDIPYSWDVVKSVDDKAEEIKEVLENIDKEVYYAAINTFGEHESEYFVKPEEIEREIRETAGVLSPSEVVDIFQPKIRTEKEFEDGEIRLKGEETDFRMAVSSRNDIRHRVEAVLPEKAANEIKNSFMNSHTDLGKVVDNRFVLEFEVTEDFGIRTDQEKSFKDFKDSVKSIFGSSVNPVLGKKVSARNSL
;
A
#
# COMPACT_ATOMS: atom_id res chain seq x y z
N MET A 1 23.98 -35.65 15.42
CA MET A 1 23.58 -35.25 14.06
C MET A 1 24.42 -34.05 13.69
N SER A 2 25.01 -34.07 12.51
CA SER A 2 25.71 -32.89 11.98
C SER A 2 24.70 -31.82 11.54
N ASP A 3 25.11 -30.55 11.54
CA ASP A 3 24.24 -29.41 11.25
C ASP A 3 23.54 -29.51 9.88
N TRP A 4 24.13 -30.23 8.92
CA TRP A 4 23.52 -30.50 7.62
C TRP A 4 22.33 -31.47 7.69
N GLU A 5 22.41 -32.52 8.51
CA GLU A 5 21.33 -33.53 8.66
C GLU A 5 20.10 -32.90 9.32
N VAL A 6 20.34 -31.97 10.26
CA VAL A 6 19.28 -31.22 10.93
C VAL A 6 18.57 -30.31 9.93
N PHE A 7 19.32 -29.55 9.14
CA PHE A 7 18.76 -28.66 8.13
C PHE A 7 17.99 -29.41 7.04
N GLN A 8 18.55 -30.50 6.50
CA GLN A 8 17.87 -31.34 5.50
C GLN A 8 16.58 -31.94 6.07
N ARG A 9 16.59 -32.36 7.35
CA ARG A 9 15.37 -32.84 8.02
C ARG A 9 14.32 -31.74 8.14
N ASP A 10 14.72 -30.53 8.51
CA ASP A 10 13.81 -29.39 8.64
C ASP A 10 13.19 -29.02 7.27
N VAL A 11 13.97 -29.05 6.19
CA VAL A 11 13.48 -28.87 4.81
C VAL A 11 12.47 -29.96 4.42
N LEU A 12 12.80 -31.23 4.66
CA LEU A 12 11.92 -32.35 4.35
C LEU A 12 10.64 -32.32 5.19
N ASP A 13 10.71 -31.90 6.46
CA ASP A 13 9.54 -31.75 7.32
C ASP A 13 8.63 -30.62 6.83
N VAL A 14 9.17 -29.57 6.21
CA VAL A 14 8.40 -28.55 5.51
C VAL A 14 7.75 -29.13 4.25
N LEU A 15 8.52 -29.79 3.37
CA LEU A 15 8.01 -30.34 2.11
C LEU A 15 6.91 -31.39 2.33
N ARG A 16 7.03 -32.23 3.36
CA ARG A 16 6.00 -33.20 3.75
C ARG A 16 4.66 -32.57 4.09
N GLN A 17 4.64 -31.35 4.61
CA GLN A 17 3.38 -30.63 4.87
C GLN A 17 2.64 -30.27 3.57
N TYR A 18 3.34 -30.24 2.44
CA TYR A 18 2.81 -29.91 1.12
C TYR A 18 2.69 -31.13 0.20
N GLU A 19 3.04 -32.32 0.68
CA GLU A 19 3.03 -33.58 -0.09
C GLU A 19 1.68 -33.82 -0.78
N GLY A 20 0.58 -33.52 -0.09
CA GLY A 20 -0.79 -33.65 -0.63
C GLY A 20 -1.17 -32.68 -1.75
N TYR A 21 -0.32 -31.68 -2.06
CA TYR A 21 -0.52 -30.77 -3.19
C TYR A 21 0.26 -31.17 -4.44
N PHE A 22 1.21 -32.10 -4.30
CA PHE A 22 1.85 -32.74 -5.44
C PHE A 22 0.99 -33.92 -5.91
N ASP A 23 0.91 -34.12 -7.22
CA ASP A 23 0.24 -35.28 -7.81
C ASP A 23 1.09 -36.55 -7.68
N PHE A 24 2.39 -36.38 -7.41
CA PHE A 24 3.31 -37.42 -6.98
C PHE A 24 4.46 -36.79 -6.22
N PHE A 25 4.91 -37.37 -5.11
CA PHE A 25 6.06 -36.88 -4.37
C PHE A 25 6.85 -38.06 -3.81
N GLU A 26 8.17 -38.05 -4.01
CA GLU A 26 9.04 -39.12 -3.56
C GLU A 26 10.34 -38.58 -2.96
N ARG A 27 10.70 -39.15 -1.82
CA ARG A 27 12.00 -38.92 -1.19
C ARG A 27 13.03 -39.89 -1.78
N VAL A 28 14.13 -39.34 -2.29
CA VAL A 28 15.15 -40.12 -3.01
C VAL A 28 16.55 -40.02 -2.39
N GLY A 29 16.80 -38.97 -1.60
CA GLY A 29 18.00 -38.78 -0.80
C GLY A 29 17.83 -39.30 0.64
N SER A 30 18.93 -39.75 1.25
CA SER A 30 18.96 -40.18 2.65
C SER A 30 19.71 -39.17 3.51
N LEU A 31 19.41 -39.11 4.81
CA LEU A 31 20.18 -38.28 5.76
C LEU A 31 21.63 -38.76 5.95
N SER A 32 22.05 -39.83 5.26
CA SER A 32 23.39 -40.40 5.31
C SER A 32 24.10 -40.41 3.96
N ASP A 33 23.46 -39.90 2.90
CA ASP A 33 23.93 -39.99 1.52
C ASP A 33 23.59 -38.70 0.76
N ASP A 34 24.62 -37.91 0.45
CA ASP A 34 24.54 -36.65 -0.32
C ASP A 34 24.82 -36.89 -1.83
N SER A 35 24.81 -38.15 -2.30
CA SER A 35 25.03 -38.46 -3.72
C SER A 35 23.82 -38.18 -4.60
N ARG A 36 22.65 -37.90 -4.02
CA ARG A 36 21.38 -37.64 -4.71
C ARG A 36 20.68 -36.41 -4.14
N PRO A 37 19.83 -35.75 -4.93
CA PRO A 37 18.87 -34.78 -4.40
C PRO A 37 17.98 -35.39 -3.31
N ASP A 38 17.36 -34.55 -2.50
CA ASP A 38 16.60 -35.01 -1.34
C ASP A 38 15.28 -35.67 -1.73
N CYS A 39 14.58 -35.06 -2.67
CA CYS A 39 13.28 -35.50 -3.13
C CYS A 39 12.97 -34.93 -4.52
N PHE A 40 11.89 -35.44 -5.12
CA PHE A 40 11.27 -34.81 -6.26
C PHE A 40 9.75 -34.87 -6.13
N GLY A 41 9.07 -33.95 -6.83
CA GLY A 41 7.61 -33.86 -6.87
C GLY A 41 7.11 -33.56 -8.27
N ARG A 42 5.97 -34.16 -8.64
CA ARG A 42 5.27 -33.92 -9.90
C ARG A 42 4.03 -33.08 -9.64
N ILE A 43 3.81 -32.11 -10.52
CA ILE A 43 2.66 -31.21 -10.51
C ILE A 43 1.98 -31.33 -11.88
N CYS A 44 0.68 -31.62 -11.88
CA CYS A 44 -0.16 -31.75 -13.05
C CYS A 44 -1.42 -30.89 -12.86
N ARG A 45 -1.43 -29.73 -13.52
CA ARG A 45 -2.54 -28.77 -13.57
C ARG A 45 -2.79 -28.38 -15.04
N GLU A 46 -3.96 -27.85 -15.35
CA GLU A 46 -4.32 -27.46 -16.73
C GLU A 46 -3.31 -26.47 -17.35
N GLU A 47 -2.79 -25.55 -16.55
CA GLU A 47 -1.87 -24.49 -17.00
C GLU A 47 -0.39 -24.76 -16.67
N LYS A 48 -0.10 -25.84 -15.92
CA LYS A 48 1.23 -26.10 -15.37
C LYS A 48 1.48 -27.60 -15.17
N LYS A 49 2.42 -28.15 -15.94
CA LYS A 49 2.91 -29.53 -15.83
C LYS A 49 4.40 -29.52 -15.58
N GLU A 50 4.82 -29.81 -14.35
CA GLU A 50 6.22 -29.71 -13.94
C GLU A 50 6.67 -30.89 -13.09
N ILE A 51 7.97 -31.21 -13.17
CA ILE A 51 8.68 -32.07 -12.24
C ILE A 51 9.73 -31.24 -11.54
N TRP A 52 9.65 -31.22 -10.22
CA TRP A 52 10.54 -30.49 -9.34
C TRP A 52 11.51 -31.44 -8.69
N VAL A 53 12.81 -31.21 -8.85
CA VAL A 53 13.88 -31.92 -8.15
C VAL A 53 14.44 -30.99 -7.08
N ILE A 54 14.39 -31.40 -5.81
CA ILE A 54 14.66 -30.53 -4.68
C ILE A 54 15.87 -31.04 -3.89
N ASP A 55 16.83 -30.15 -3.61
CA ASP A 55 18.07 -30.47 -2.89
C ASP A 55 18.39 -29.40 -1.84
N ALA A 56 18.46 -29.77 -0.57
CA ALA A 56 18.73 -28.89 0.56
C ALA A 56 20.23 -28.73 0.79
N LYS A 57 20.68 -27.48 0.95
CA LYS A 57 22.08 -27.13 1.23
C LYS A 57 22.22 -26.20 2.40
N ASN A 58 22.77 -26.73 3.50
CA ASN A 58 23.16 -25.95 4.67
C ASN A 58 24.52 -25.26 4.48
N LYS A 59 24.69 -24.57 3.35
CA LYS A 59 25.89 -23.78 3.02
C LYS A 59 25.49 -22.52 2.27
N GLY A 60 26.29 -21.47 2.41
CA GLY A 60 25.98 -20.15 1.86
C GLY A 60 26.04 -20.06 0.33
N GLU A 61 26.72 -21.00 -0.32
CA GLU A 61 26.83 -21.08 -1.78
C GLU A 61 26.69 -22.53 -2.26
N VAL A 62 25.92 -22.74 -3.33
CA VAL A 62 25.80 -24.00 -4.08
C VAL A 62 27.03 -24.11 -5.00
N ASP A 63 27.77 -25.21 -4.89
CA ASP A 63 28.99 -25.40 -5.67
C ASP A 63 28.74 -26.20 -6.96
N LYS A 64 29.77 -26.35 -7.78
CA LYS A 64 29.67 -27.06 -9.07
C LYS A 64 29.29 -28.53 -8.93
N GLU A 65 29.66 -29.18 -7.81
CA GLU A 65 29.32 -30.59 -7.60
C GLU A 65 27.81 -30.73 -7.34
N ASP A 66 27.23 -29.81 -6.59
CA ASP A 66 25.78 -29.75 -6.38
C ASP A 66 25.01 -29.52 -7.69
N LEU A 67 25.47 -28.56 -8.51
CA LEU A 67 24.84 -28.25 -9.80
C LEU A 67 24.89 -29.46 -10.73
N GLN A 68 26.04 -30.14 -10.81
CA GLN A 68 26.19 -31.33 -11.62
C GLN A 68 25.31 -32.48 -11.11
N ARG A 69 25.19 -32.64 -9.79
CA ARG A 69 24.31 -33.66 -9.17
C ARG A 69 22.85 -33.41 -9.53
N MET A 70 22.37 -32.17 -9.41
CA MET A 70 21.02 -31.77 -9.80
C MET A 70 20.76 -32.05 -11.29
N GLN A 71 21.67 -31.60 -12.16
CA GLN A 71 21.56 -31.80 -13.60
C GLN A 71 21.51 -33.28 -13.99
N ASN A 72 22.42 -34.09 -13.45
CA ASN A 72 22.46 -35.53 -13.71
C ASN A 72 21.16 -36.22 -13.30
N TYR A 73 20.55 -35.79 -12.19
CA TYR A 73 19.31 -36.37 -11.69
C TYR A 73 18.10 -35.99 -12.56
N ILE A 74 18.05 -34.74 -13.02
CA ILE A 74 17.03 -34.29 -13.99
C ILE A 74 17.15 -35.08 -15.29
N GLU A 75 18.36 -35.23 -15.85
CA GLU A 75 18.59 -36.03 -17.06
C GLU A 75 18.19 -37.50 -16.89
N MET A 76 18.42 -38.06 -15.69
CA MET A 76 18.00 -39.42 -15.36
C MET A 76 16.46 -39.55 -15.37
N LEU A 77 15.73 -38.63 -14.74
CA LEU A 77 14.27 -38.62 -14.76
C LEU A 77 13.72 -38.37 -16.17
N GLN A 78 14.43 -37.59 -16.99
CA GLN A 78 14.09 -37.39 -18.40
C GLN A 78 14.28 -38.67 -19.24
N ALA A 79 15.32 -39.45 -18.95
CA ALA A 79 15.55 -40.71 -19.64
C ALA A 79 14.58 -41.81 -19.18
N ASN A 80 14.11 -41.77 -17.93
CA ASN A 80 13.24 -42.76 -17.32
C ASN A 80 12.02 -42.11 -16.60
N PRO A 81 11.04 -41.56 -17.35
CA PRO A 81 9.88 -40.86 -16.79
C PRO A 81 8.96 -41.73 -15.91
N ILE A 82 9.07 -43.06 -16.05
CA ILE A 82 8.33 -44.03 -15.23
C ILE A 82 8.62 -43.83 -13.74
N ASP A 83 9.85 -43.44 -13.40
CA ASP A 83 10.25 -43.17 -12.01
C ASP A 83 9.49 -41.97 -11.42
N ALA A 84 9.02 -41.03 -12.27
CA ALA A 84 8.14 -39.93 -11.88
C ALA A 84 6.65 -40.24 -12.09
N GLY A 85 6.30 -41.51 -12.33
CA GLY A 85 4.93 -41.97 -12.56
C GLY A 85 4.33 -41.50 -13.89
N LEU A 86 5.16 -41.19 -14.89
CA LEU A 86 4.75 -40.76 -16.23
C LEU A 86 5.01 -41.83 -17.30
N GLU A 87 4.18 -41.86 -18.34
CA GLU A 87 4.48 -42.61 -19.55
C GLU A 87 5.53 -41.87 -20.41
N ILE A 88 6.29 -42.62 -21.21
CA ILE A 88 7.35 -42.06 -22.08
C ILE A 88 6.79 -40.99 -23.04
N SER A 89 5.54 -41.14 -23.48
CA SER A 89 4.87 -40.17 -24.35
C SER A 89 4.45 -38.87 -23.65
N GLU A 90 4.32 -38.86 -22.33
CA GLU A 90 3.85 -37.69 -21.57
C GLU A 90 5.00 -36.73 -21.22
N ILE A 91 6.25 -37.18 -21.29
CA ILE A 91 7.40 -36.43 -20.79
C ILE A 91 7.61 -35.08 -21.48
N SER A 92 7.29 -34.99 -22.78
CA SER A 92 7.43 -33.73 -23.54
C SER A 92 6.44 -32.65 -23.10
N GLU A 93 5.42 -33.00 -22.32
CA GLU A 93 4.45 -32.06 -21.77
C GLU A 93 4.90 -31.46 -20.43
N TYR A 94 5.95 -32.01 -19.81
CA TYR A 94 6.44 -31.59 -18.49
C TYR A 94 7.74 -30.80 -18.60
N SER A 95 7.81 -29.66 -17.90
CA SER A 95 9.08 -28.97 -17.65
C SER A 95 9.76 -29.55 -16.41
N PHE A 96 11.09 -29.58 -16.40
CA PHE A 96 11.88 -30.03 -15.26
C PHE A 96 12.54 -28.84 -14.58
N ARG A 97 12.31 -28.68 -13.28
CA ARG A 97 12.86 -27.60 -12.45
C ARG A 97 13.73 -28.18 -11.34
N GLY A 98 14.98 -27.73 -11.27
CA GLY A 98 15.86 -28.00 -10.12
C GLY A 98 15.78 -26.86 -9.11
N ILE A 99 15.52 -27.20 -7.86
CA ILE A 99 15.29 -26.23 -6.77
C ILE A 99 16.26 -26.55 -5.62
N PHE A 100 17.16 -25.62 -5.34
CA PHE A 100 17.99 -25.67 -4.15
C PHE A 100 17.30 -24.97 -2.98
N VAL A 101 17.26 -25.62 -1.83
CA VAL A 101 16.83 -24.98 -0.59
C VAL A 101 18.05 -24.64 0.26
N THR A 102 18.38 -23.36 0.37
CA THR A 102 19.63 -22.92 1.02
C THR A 102 19.40 -22.28 2.38
N SER A 103 20.39 -22.33 3.28
CA SER A 103 20.25 -21.72 4.61
C SER A 103 20.24 -20.18 4.59
N SER A 104 20.70 -19.57 3.50
CA SER A 104 20.68 -18.12 3.26
C SER A 104 20.37 -17.82 1.78
N ASP A 105 20.01 -16.58 1.46
CA ASP A 105 19.82 -16.14 0.06
C ASP A 105 21.08 -16.38 -0.76
N SER A 106 21.02 -17.34 -1.68
CA SER A 106 22.09 -17.63 -2.62
C SER A 106 21.53 -17.54 -4.04
N ARG A 107 22.23 -16.85 -4.94
CA ARG A 107 21.85 -16.78 -6.35
C ARG A 107 22.54 -17.90 -7.12
N VAL A 108 21.77 -18.91 -7.49
CA VAL A 108 22.23 -19.96 -8.40
C VAL A 108 21.81 -19.56 -9.82
N LYS A 109 22.76 -19.51 -10.75
CA LYS A 109 22.49 -18.99 -12.12
C LYS A 109 21.73 -19.98 -13.01
N GLU A 110 21.88 -21.27 -12.75
CA GLU A 110 21.40 -22.35 -13.62
C GLU A 110 20.15 -23.06 -13.07
N PHE A 111 19.89 -22.91 -11.77
CA PHE A 111 18.78 -23.53 -11.06
C PHE A 111 18.15 -22.52 -10.12
N GLU A 112 16.92 -22.83 -9.69
CA GLU A 112 16.23 -22.02 -8.72
C GLU A 112 16.82 -22.24 -7.32
N SER A 113 16.87 -21.18 -6.54
CA SER A 113 17.41 -21.20 -5.18
C SER A 113 16.45 -20.46 -4.27
N VAL A 114 15.99 -21.15 -3.24
CA VAL A 114 15.01 -20.68 -2.28
C VAL A 114 15.64 -20.75 -0.90
N ALA A 115 15.77 -19.60 -0.24
CA ALA A 115 16.20 -19.59 1.15
C ALA A 115 15.17 -20.31 2.03
N PHE A 116 15.65 -21.10 2.99
CA PHE A 116 14.79 -21.94 3.83
C PHE A 116 13.74 -21.15 4.60
N ASN A 117 14.07 -19.92 5.03
CA ASN A 117 13.13 -19.01 5.68
C ASN A 117 11.96 -18.57 4.77
N SER A 118 12.10 -18.72 3.45
CA SER A 118 11.09 -18.40 2.43
C SER A 118 10.44 -19.64 1.80
N LEU A 119 10.89 -20.85 2.16
CA LEU A 119 10.43 -22.11 1.54
C LEU A 119 8.91 -22.30 1.64
N HIS A 120 8.30 -21.99 2.79
CA HIS A 120 6.86 -22.11 2.95
C HIS A 120 6.08 -21.19 2.01
N GLN A 121 6.51 -19.94 1.88
CA GLN A 121 5.87 -18.96 1.00
C GLN A 121 5.99 -19.39 -0.46
N PHE A 122 7.17 -19.89 -0.84
CA PHE A 122 7.42 -20.45 -2.16
C PHE A 122 6.49 -21.64 -2.47
N LEU A 123 6.41 -22.63 -1.58
CA LEU A 123 5.55 -23.81 -1.77
C LEU A 123 4.06 -23.47 -1.80
N GLN A 124 3.60 -22.52 -0.98
CA GLN A 124 2.21 -22.05 -1.00
C GLN A 124 1.87 -21.40 -2.35
N LYS A 125 2.72 -20.49 -2.82
CA LYS A 125 2.54 -19.83 -4.11
C LYS A 125 2.53 -20.82 -5.27
N GLU A 126 3.41 -21.81 -5.25
CA GLU A 126 3.62 -22.63 -6.44
C GLU A 126 2.74 -23.89 -6.51
N LEU A 127 2.24 -24.39 -5.37
CA LEU A 127 1.53 -25.67 -5.27
C LEU A 127 0.09 -25.54 -4.79
N VAL A 128 -0.22 -24.55 -3.95
CA VAL A 128 -1.52 -24.44 -3.27
C VAL A 128 -2.41 -23.42 -3.95
N TYR A 129 -1.84 -22.31 -4.44
CA TYR A 129 -2.61 -21.17 -4.91
C TYR A 129 -2.15 -20.74 -6.30
N THR A 130 -3.04 -20.74 -7.29
CA THR A 130 -2.84 -19.99 -8.53
C THR A 130 -3.11 -18.49 -8.36
N ASP A 131 -3.62 -18.08 -7.18
CA ASP A 131 -3.99 -16.69 -6.90
C ASP A 131 -3.81 -16.37 -5.40
N THR A 132 -2.91 -15.42 -5.11
CA THR A 132 -2.37 -15.15 -3.77
C THR A 132 -3.39 -14.56 -2.78
N ASP A 133 -4.50 -14.02 -3.28
CA ASP A 133 -5.58 -13.41 -2.49
C ASP A 133 -6.37 -14.42 -1.65
N ARG A 134 -6.29 -15.72 -2.00
CA ARG A 134 -6.94 -16.80 -1.22
C ARG A 134 -6.13 -17.23 0.01
N VAL A 135 -4.81 -17.02 0.00
CA VAL A 135 -3.88 -17.50 1.07
C VAL A 135 -4.23 -16.88 2.42
N VAL A 136 -4.41 -15.56 2.44
CA VAL A 136 -4.63 -14.80 3.68
C VAL A 136 -5.99 -15.13 4.28
N ARG A 137 -7.00 -15.30 3.44
CA ARG A 137 -8.38 -15.59 3.82
C ARG A 137 -8.57 -17.01 4.33
N ASP A 138 -7.94 -18.00 3.69
CA ASP A 138 -8.12 -19.40 4.07
C ASP A 138 -7.24 -19.78 5.26
N VAL A 139 -6.03 -19.21 5.41
CA VAL A 139 -5.23 -19.39 6.64
C VAL A 139 -5.94 -18.79 7.85
N SER A 140 -6.58 -17.63 7.70
CA SER A 140 -7.40 -17.01 8.76
C SER A 140 -8.58 -17.90 9.15
N LYS A 141 -9.28 -18.51 8.19
CA LYS A 141 -10.39 -19.46 8.45
C LYS A 141 -9.93 -20.79 9.04
N MET A 142 -8.77 -21.31 8.63
CA MET A 142 -8.20 -22.54 9.21
C MET A 142 -7.75 -22.33 10.66
N MET A 143 -7.33 -21.11 11.01
CA MET A 143 -7.06 -20.71 12.40
C MET A 143 -8.34 -20.62 13.24
N GLU A 144 -9.41 -20.02 12.73
CA GLU A 144 -10.73 -20.01 13.39
C GLU A 144 -11.26 -21.44 13.67
N ARG A 145 -10.89 -22.39 12.81
CA ARG A 145 -11.30 -23.80 12.89
C ARG A 145 -10.36 -24.70 13.71
N GLN A 146 -9.25 -24.16 14.25
CA GLN A 146 -8.22 -24.91 14.99
C GLN A 146 -7.60 -26.08 14.20
N GLU A 147 -7.50 -25.95 12.87
CA GLU A 147 -6.97 -27.01 12.00
C GLU A 147 -5.43 -27.06 11.97
N LEU A 148 -4.75 -26.17 12.71
CA LEU A 148 -3.29 -26.04 12.76
C LEU A 148 -2.74 -26.33 14.17
N THR A 149 -1.59 -27.02 14.24
CA THR A 149 -0.88 -27.20 15.51
C THR A 149 -0.28 -25.87 16.00
N GLN A 150 -0.10 -25.70 17.32
CA GLN A 150 0.45 -24.45 17.91
C GLN A 150 1.81 -24.03 17.34
N SER A 151 2.66 -24.98 16.96
CA SER A 151 3.97 -24.71 16.35
C SER A 151 3.85 -24.21 14.90
N GLN A 152 2.96 -24.81 14.11
CA GLN A 152 2.64 -24.37 12.75
C GLN A 152 1.98 -22.99 12.75
N ALA A 153 1.03 -22.76 13.67
CA ALA A 153 0.41 -21.46 13.86
C ALA A 153 1.44 -20.39 14.24
N ARG A 154 2.42 -20.70 15.10
CA ARG A 154 3.50 -19.75 15.48
C ARG A 154 4.47 -19.44 14.33
N LEU A 155 4.80 -20.42 13.49
CA LEU A 155 5.69 -20.22 12.33
C LEU A 155 4.99 -19.39 11.24
N LEU A 156 3.74 -19.72 10.92
CA LEU A 156 2.89 -18.93 10.04
C LEU A 156 2.70 -17.52 10.57
N PHE A 157 2.47 -17.36 11.88
CA PHE A 157 2.37 -16.03 12.49
C PHE A 157 3.67 -15.25 12.30
N ARG A 158 4.86 -15.85 12.50
CA ARG A 158 6.13 -15.14 12.29
C ARG A 158 6.39 -14.72 10.83
N SER A 159 5.98 -15.51 9.84
CA SER A 159 6.15 -15.18 8.43
C SER A 159 5.09 -14.20 7.92
N LEU A 160 3.85 -14.32 8.41
CA LEU A 160 2.73 -13.45 8.03
C LEU A 160 2.71 -12.14 8.81
N LYS A 161 3.32 -12.07 10.01
CA LYS A 161 3.24 -10.88 10.86
C LYS A 161 3.80 -9.62 10.18
N PRO A 162 4.95 -9.65 9.50
CA PRO A 162 5.44 -8.48 8.76
C PRO A 162 4.50 -8.05 7.62
N TYR A 163 3.80 -9.00 6.99
CA TYR A 163 2.77 -8.69 5.98
C TYR A 163 1.55 -8.07 6.65
N GLU A 164 1.00 -8.72 7.67
CA GLU A 164 -0.13 -8.23 8.45
C GLU A 164 0.16 -6.82 8.95
N ASP A 165 1.34 -6.57 9.52
CA ASP A 165 1.72 -5.26 10.03
C ASP A 165 1.79 -4.20 8.91
N ARG A 166 2.30 -4.54 7.72
CA ARG A 166 2.33 -3.62 6.57
C ARG A 166 0.95 -3.37 5.98
N PHE A 167 0.16 -4.43 5.79
CA PHE A 167 -1.21 -4.34 5.32
C PHE A 167 -2.04 -3.48 6.29
N GLN A 168 -1.97 -3.77 7.59
CA GLN A 168 -2.64 -2.98 8.62
C GLN A 168 -2.13 -1.53 8.66
N GLN A 169 -0.84 -1.28 8.41
CA GLN A 169 -0.32 0.09 8.28
C GLN A 169 -0.90 0.83 7.07
N GLY A 170 -0.94 0.20 5.90
CA GLY A 170 -1.51 0.79 4.69
C GLY A 170 -3.02 1.02 4.81
N ILE A 171 -3.77 0.04 5.31
CA ILE A 171 -5.20 0.19 5.58
C ILE A 171 -5.46 1.27 6.64
N LYS A 172 -4.68 1.29 7.71
CA LYS A 172 -4.81 2.34 8.72
C LYS A 172 -4.53 3.72 8.14
N LEU A 173 -3.50 3.87 7.30
CA LEU A 173 -3.21 5.13 6.63
C LEU A 173 -4.41 5.59 5.78
N LEU A 174 -5.00 4.70 4.99
CA LEU A 174 -6.18 5.02 4.18
C LEU A 174 -7.39 5.41 5.05
N LYS A 175 -7.61 4.72 6.19
CA LYS A 175 -8.68 5.04 7.15
C LYS A 175 -8.45 6.34 7.92
N ASP A 176 -7.19 6.63 8.25
CA ASP A 176 -6.82 7.90 8.89
C ASP A 176 -7.13 9.04 7.90
N ILE A 177 -6.79 8.89 6.62
CA ILE A 177 -7.18 9.82 5.54
C ILE A 177 -8.72 9.90 5.44
N GLU A 178 -9.42 8.78 5.34
CA GLU A 178 -10.90 8.75 5.29
C GLU A 178 -11.53 9.57 6.41
N SER A 179 -11.01 9.47 7.63
CA SER A 179 -11.55 10.16 8.80
C SER A 179 -11.42 11.68 8.77
N ASP A 180 -10.49 12.21 7.96
CA ASP A 180 -10.32 13.65 7.79
C ASP A 180 -11.33 14.24 6.76
N TYR A 181 -11.91 13.41 5.90
CA TYR A 181 -12.84 13.80 4.84
C TYR A 181 -14.29 13.45 5.22
N ILE A 182 -15.26 14.17 4.65
CA ILE A 182 -16.70 13.95 4.90
C ILE A 182 -17.28 12.89 3.96
N GLY A 183 -16.85 12.90 2.70
CA GLY A 183 -17.41 12.13 1.61
C GLY A 183 -16.50 11.04 1.04
N LEU A 184 -15.28 10.91 1.56
CA LEU A 184 -14.35 9.83 1.21
C LEU A 184 -14.76 8.54 1.92
N GLU A 185 -14.69 7.41 1.23
CA GLU A 185 -15.04 6.09 1.76
C GLU A 185 -13.99 5.06 1.34
N VAL A 186 -13.45 4.32 2.31
CA VAL A 186 -12.49 3.23 2.08
C VAL A 186 -13.21 1.88 2.15
N LYS A 187 -13.09 1.09 1.09
CA LYS A 187 -13.68 -0.25 0.97
C LYS A 187 -12.59 -1.30 0.93
N GLU A 188 -12.68 -2.27 1.83
CA GLU A 188 -11.84 -3.47 1.86
C GLU A 188 -12.55 -4.66 1.19
N PRO A 189 -11.80 -5.65 0.67
CA PRO A 189 -12.37 -6.90 0.16
C PRO A 189 -13.25 -7.64 1.19
N PRO A 190 -14.36 -8.29 0.77
CA PRO A 190 -14.82 -8.43 -0.60
C PRO A 190 -15.57 -7.18 -1.08
N ILE A 191 -15.04 -6.56 -2.14
CA ILE A 191 -15.68 -5.42 -2.80
C ILE A 191 -16.84 -5.99 -3.62
N SER A 192 -18.05 -5.87 -3.08
CA SER A 192 -19.26 -6.54 -3.58
C SER A 192 -20.05 -5.72 -4.60
N SER A 193 -19.59 -4.51 -4.92
CA SER A 193 -20.15 -3.73 -6.03
C SER A 193 -19.72 -4.38 -7.34
N PHE A 194 -20.70 -4.75 -8.16
CA PHE A 194 -20.55 -5.25 -9.54
C PHE A 194 -19.59 -4.41 -10.41
N ASP A 195 -19.29 -3.18 -10.00
CA ASP A 195 -18.44 -2.21 -10.69
C ASP A 195 -16.92 -2.49 -10.60
N TYR A 196 -16.44 -3.28 -9.63
CA TYR A 196 -14.99 -3.42 -9.38
C TYR A 196 -14.61 -4.85 -8.98
N SER A 197 -14.71 -5.82 -9.90
CA SER A 197 -14.15 -7.16 -9.72
C SER A 197 -12.63 -7.17 -9.97
N VAL A 198 -11.91 -6.29 -9.27
CA VAL A 198 -10.46 -6.09 -9.43
C VAL A 198 -9.70 -6.63 -8.20
N PRO A 199 -8.58 -7.34 -8.39
CA PRO A 199 -7.83 -7.97 -7.29
C PRO A 199 -6.93 -6.95 -6.58
N VAL A 200 -7.55 -6.03 -5.83
CA VAL A 200 -6.83 -4.98 -5.08
C VAL A 200 -7.14 -5.00 -3.58
N ASP A 201 -6.21 -4.51 -2.77
CA ASP A 201 -6.28 -4.53 -1.31
C ASP A 201 -7.28 -3.53 -0.72
N ALA A 202 -7.48 -2.38 -1.38
CA ALA A 202 -8.45 -1.37 -0.98
C ALA A 202 -8.95 -0.54 -2.16
N VAL A 203 -10.17 -0.03 -2.03
CA VAL A 203 -10.74 0.93 -2.97
C VAL A 203 -11.18 2.18 -2.22
N VAL A 204 -10.72 3.33 -2.66
CA VAL A 204 -11.14 4.63 -2.12
C VAL A 204 -12.05 5.32 -3.14
N THR A 205 -13.22 5.74 -2.68
CA THR A 205 -14.20 6.47 -3.50
C THR A 205 -14.65 7.72 -2.80
N HIS A 206 -15.15 8.71 -3.54
CA HIS A 206 -15.77 9.89 -2.97
C HIS A 206 -17.22 10.01 -3.44
N GLU A 207 -18.17 10.28 -2.53
CA GLU A 207 -19.62 10.22 -2.82
C GLU A 207 -20.12 11.18 -3.92
N LYS A 208 -19.34 12.22 -4.26
CA LYS A 208 -19.70 13.24 -5.27
C LYS A 208 -18.76 13.30 -6.47
N ARG A 209 -17.72 12.47 -6.51
CA ARG A 209 -16.76 12.44 -7.62
C ARG A 209 -16.82 11.07 -8.28
N GLU A 210 -16.83 11.05 -9.60
CA GLU A 210 -16.88 9.82 -10.39
C GLU A 210 -15.47 9.22 -10.58
N VAL A 211 -14.67 9.28 -9.52
CA VAL A 211 -13.28 8.81 -9.48
C VAL A 211 -13.17 7.72 -8.42
N ALA A 212 -12.45 6.64 -8.75
CA ALA A 212 -12.08 5.60 -7.81
C ALA A 212 -10.57 5.37 -7.80
N PHE A 213 -10.01 5.16 -6.61
CA PHE A 213 -8.61 4.82 -6.43
C PHE A 213 -8.50 3.37 -5.99
N LEU A 214 -7.78 2.56 -6.74
CA LEU A 214 -7.48 1.17 -6.46
C LEU A 214 -6.09 1.11 -5.84
N PHE A 215 -6.00 0.70 -4.59
CA PHE A 215 -4.74 0.59 -3.87
C PHE A 215 -4.34 -0.85 -3.63
N ASP A 216 -3.09 -1.15 -3.98
CA ASP A 216 -2.39 -2.33 -3.50
C ASP A 216 -1.40 -1.96 -2.40
N ILE A 217 -1.16 -2.90 -1.50
CA ILE A 217 -0.13 -2.80 -0.47
C ILE A 217 0.88 -3.92 -0.71
N PRO A 218 1.93 -3.68 -1.52
CA PRO A 218 2.98 -4.64 -1.76
C PRO A 218 3.50 -5.21 -0.44
N TYR A 219 3.72 -6.52 -0.42
CA TYR A 219 4.15 -7.25 0.77
C TYR A 219 5.51 -7.92 0.63
N SER A 220 6.10 -7.87 -0.56
CA SER A 220 7.46 -8.31 -0.83
C SER A 220 8.07 -7.48 -1.97
N TRP A 221 9.39 -7.49 -2.07
CA TRP A 221 10.12 -6.88 -3.19
C TRP A 221 9.76 -7.51 -4.54
N ASP A 222 9.27 -8.74 -4.58
CA ASP A 222 8.86 -9.37 -5.84
C ASP A 222 7.51 -8.85 -6.31
N VAL A 223 6.58 -8.59 -5.39
CA VAL A 223 5.33 -7.88 -5.72
C VAL A 223 5.63 -6.47 -6.18
N VAL A 224 6.59 -5.80 -5.55
CA VAL A 224 7.07 -4.47 -6.00
C VAL A 224 7.55 -4.53 -7.47
N LYS A 225 8.28 -5.57 -7.87
CA LYS A 225 8.77 -5.67 -9.27
C LYS A 225 7.66 -5.95 -10.29
N SER A 226 6.53 -6.51 -9.87
CA SER A 226 5.42 -6.88 -10.76
C SER A 226 4.26 -5.87 -10.73
N VAL A 227 4.43 -4.71 -10.07
CA VAL A 227 3.37 -3.69 -10.01
C VAL A 227 3.01 -3.16 -11.39
N ASP A 228 3.99 -2.97 -12.26
CA ASP A 228 3.74 -2.50 -13.63
C ASP A 228 2.91 -3.53 -14.42
N ASP A 229 3.24 -4.82 -14.30
CA ASP A 229 2.49 -5.90 -14.96
C ASP A 229 1.04 -5.94 -14.42
N LYS A 230 0.85 -5.83 -13.10
CA LYS A 230 -0.47 -5.81 -12.47
C LYS A 230 -1.29 -4.57 -12.86
N ALA A 231 -0.63 -3.43 -13.04
CA ALA A 231 -1.30 -2.21 -13.51
C ALA A 231 -1.88 -2.41 -14.93
N GLU A 232 -1.16 -3.08 -15.82
CA GLU A 232 -1.66 -3.42 -17.16
C GLU A 232 -2.84 -4.40 -17.11
N GLU A 233 -2.75 -5.45 -16.28
CA GLU A 233 -3.88 -6.38 -16.08
C GLU A 233 -5.14 -5.64 -15.57
N ILE A 234 -4.97 -4.72 -14.62
CA ILE A 234 -6.07 -3.90 -14.10
C ILE A 234 -6.64 -3.01 -15.20
N LYS A 235 -5.82 -2.37 -16.03
CA LYS A 235 -6.31 -1.58 -17.18
C LYS A 235 -7.18 -2.41 -18.11
N GLU A 236 -6.74 -3.63 -18.47
CA GLU A 236 -7.51 -4.55 -19.33
C GLU A 236 -8.87 -4.91 -18.70
N VAL A 237 -8.91 -5.20 -17.40
CA VAL A 237 -10.17 -5.49 -16.67
C VAL A 237 -11.10 -4.27 -16.65
N LEU A 238 -10.54 -3.06 -16.59
CA LEU A 238 -11.29 -1.81 -16.47
C LEU A 238 -11.70 -1.18 -17.80
N GLU A 239 -11.26 -1.67 -18.96
CA GLU A 239 -11.55 -1.09 -20.29
C GLU A 239 -13.05 -0.85 -20.57
N ASN A 240 -13.92 -1.62 -19.90
CA ASN A 240 -15.38 -1.56 -20.09
C ASN A 240 -16.12 -0.77 -19.00
N ILE A 241 -15.41 -0.11 -18.08
CA ILE A 241 -15.99 0.66 -16.99
C ILE A 241 -15.99 2.16 -17.35
N ASP A 242 -17.18 2.74 -17.39
CA ASP A 242 -17.40 4.17 -17.67
C ASP A 242 -17.19 5.02 -16.41
N LYS A 243 -16.04 4.85 -15.75
CA LYS A 243 -15.62 5.62 -14.58
C LYS A 243 -14.12 5.86 -14.64
N GLU A 244 -13.67 6.97 -14.11
CA GLU A 244 -12.25 7.27 -14.03
C GLU A 244 -11.63 6.51 -12.85
N VAL A 245 -10.63 5.67 -13.15
CA VAL A 245 -10.03 4.78 -12.16
C VAL A 245 -8.53 4.94 -12.16
N TYR A 246 -7.97 5.13 -10.97
CA TYR A 246 -6.55 5.30 -10.74
C TYR A 246 -6.03 4.10 -9.96
N TYR A 247 -4.98 3.46 -10.47
CA TYR A 247 -4.30 2.38 -9.76
C TYR A 247 -3.00 2.90 -9.15
N ALA A 248 -2.75 2.54 -7.90
CA ALA A 248 -1.48 2.82 -7.22
C ALA A 248 -1.12 1.72 -6.21
N ALA A 249 0.16 1.48 -6.06
CA ALA A 249 0.73 0.60 -5.04
C ALA A 249 1.42 1.45 -3.95
N ILE A 250 1.03 1.22 -2.70
CA ILE A 250 1.57 1.93 -1.53
C ILE A 250 2.96 1.39 -1.21
N ASN A 251 3.99 2.13 -1.62
CA ASN A 251 5.36 1.68 -1.50
C ASN A 251 5.88 1.81 -0.06
N THR A 252 5.92 0.69 0.67
CA THR A 252 6.46 0.60 2.04
C THR A 252 7.89 0.06 2.12
N PHE A 253 8.56 -0.18 0.99
CA PHE A 253 9.84 -0.91 0.92
C PHE A 253 11.06 -0.04 0.62
N GLY A 254 10.89 1.11 -0.03
CA GLY A 254 11.99 2.02 -0.38
C GLY A 254 11.95 2.44 -1.85
N GLU A 255 13.02 3.04 -2.37
CA GLU A 255 13.02 3.57 -3.74
C GLU A 255 12.97 2.44 -4.78
N HIS A 256 11.91 2.45 -5.59
CA HIS A 256 11.75 1.68 -6.82
C HIS A 256 11.17 2.62 -7.87
N GLU A 257 11.71 2.59 -9.08
CA GLU A 257 11.20 3.40 -10.18
C GLU A 257 10.00 2.68 -10.82
N SER A 258 8.79 3.12 -10.51
CA SER A 258 7.55 2.83 -11.27
C SER A 258 6.60 4.00 -11.05
N GLU A 259 5.81 4.32 -12.08
CA GLU A 259 4.83 5.40 -12.05
C GLU A 259 3.59 5.07 -11.20
N TYR A 260 3.37 3.78 -10.91
CA TYR A 260 2.25 3.32 -10.08
C TYR A 260 2.61 3.26 -8.60
N PHE A 261 3.85 3.58 -8.22
CA PHE A 261 4.22 3.68 -6.81
C PHE A 261 3.90 5.03 -6.22
N VAL A 262 3.17 5.01 -5.12
CA VAL A 262 2.94 6.17 -4.27
C VAL A 262 3.59 5.94 -2.91
N LYS A 263 4.33 6.94 -2.44
CA LYS A 263 4.87 6.91 -1.07
C LYS A 263 3.75 7.19 -0.08
N PRO A 264 3.75 6.58 1.12
CA PRO A 264 2.74 6.81 2.15
C PRO A 264 2.45 8.29 2.41
N GLU A 265 3.48 9.16 2.39
CA GLU A 265 3.34 10.59 2.65
C GLU A 265 2.70 11.38 1.49
N GLU A 266 2.54 10.77 0.32
CA GLU A 266 2.05 11.41 -0.90
C GLU A 266 0.62 10.99 -1.26
N ILE A 267 0.11 9.90 -0.66
CA ILE A 267 -1.22 9.34 -0.95
C ILE A 267 -2.33 10.38 -0.78
N GLU A 268 -2.36 11.06 0.36
CA GLU A 268 -3.41 12.07 0.62
C GLU A 268 -3.36 13.18 -0.43
N ARG A 269 -2.15 13.65 -0.79
CA ARG A 269 -1.96 14.68 -1.81
C ARG A 269 -2.50 14.21 -3.16
N GLU A 270 -2.20 12.98 -3.57
CA GLU A 270 -2.65 12.42 -4.85
C GLU A 270 -4.16 12.24 -4.89
N ILE A 271 -4.79 11.69 -3.84
CA ILE A 271 -6.25 11.56 -3.76
C ILE A 271 -6.90 12.95 -3.87
N ARG A 272 -6.39 13.91 -3.10
CA ARG A 272 -6.91 15.28 -3.02
C ARG A 272 -6.83 16.01 -4.36
N GLU A 273 -5.67 15.97 -5.00
CA GLU A 273 -5.42 16.64 -6.28
C GLU A 273 -6.17 15.98 -7.44
N THR A 274 -6.24 14.65 -7.45
CA THR A 274 -6.90 13.89 -8.52
C THR A 274 -8.42 13.92 -8.41
N ALA A 275 -8.97 13.75 -7.21
CA ALA A 275 -10.42 13.83 -6.99
C ALA A 275 -10.94 15.27 -6.88
N GLY A 276 -10.06 16.27 -6.79
CA GLY A 276 -10.48 17.66 -6.65
C GLY A 276 -11.26 17.90 -5.35
N VAL A 277 -10.74 17.45 -4.21
CA VAL A 277 -11.38 17.54 -2.88
C VAL A 277 -10.44 18.20 -1.87
N LEU A 278 -10.96 18.70 -0.75
CA LEU A 278 -10.16 19.23 0.36
C LEU A 278 -10.80 18.84 1.69
N SER A 279 -10.00 18.42 2.67
CA SER A 279 -10.53 18.16 4.01
C SER A 279 -10.82 19.48 4.76
N PRO A 280 -11.80 19.52 5.69
CA PRO A 280 -11.99 20.66 6.57
C PRO A 280 -10.73 21.02 7.38
N SER A 281 -9.94 20.01 7.77
CA SER A 281 -8.68 20.18 8.50
C SER A 281 -7.65 20.95 7.67
N GLU A 282 -7.49 20.63 6.39
CA GLU A 282 -6.57 21.36 5.50
C GLU A 282 -7.01 22.81 5.28
N VAL A 283 -8.32 23.04 5.14
CA VAL A 283 -8.86 24.40 5.03
C VAL A 283 -8.55 25.19 6.30
N VAL A 284 -8.67 24.59 7.48
CA VAL A 284 -8.25 25.21 8.73
C VAL A 284 -6.77 25.60 8.69
N ASP A 285 -5.89 24.71 8.25
CA ASP A 285 -4.44 24.97 8.20
C ASP A 285 -4.08 26.13 7.27
N ILE A 286 -4.81 26.31 6.17
CA ILE A 286 -4.64 27.45 5.25
C ILE A 286 -4.97 28.79 5.94
N PHE A 287 -5.98 28.80 6.82
CA PHE A 287 -6.47 30.00 7.50
C PHE A 287 -5.95 30.15 8.94
N GLN A 288 -5.17 29.19 9.45
CA GLN A 288 -4.75 29.19 10.85
C GLN A 288 -3.84 30.39 11.16
N PRO A 289 -4.16 31.19 12.18
CA PRO A 289 -3.29 32.28 12.60
C PRO A 289 -2.09 31.76 13.41
N LYS A 290 -1.00 32.52 13.43
CA LYS A 290 0.24 32.30 14.20
C LYS A 290 0.09 32.67 15.69
N ILE A 291 -1.09 32.44 16.26
CA ILE A 291 -1.38 32.60 17.68
C ILE A 291 -1.79 31.25 18.24
N ARG A 292 -1.75 31.09 19.57
CA ARG A 292 -2.25 29.85 20.20
C ARG A 292 -3.76 29.77 20.05
N THR A 293 -4.23 28.64 19.51
CA THR A 293 -5.63 28.36 19.26
C THR A 293 -5.99 26.97 19.76
N GLU A 294 -7.13 26.84 20.42
CA GLU A 294 -7.77 25.56 20.70
C GLU A 294 -8.61 25.12 19.48
N LYS A 295 -8.53 23.83 19.11
CA LYS A 295 -9.26 23.21 17.98
C LYS A 295 -10.34 22.28 18.53
N GLU A 296 -11.59 22.53 18.18
CA GLU A 296 -12.76 21.70 18.52
C GLU A 296 -13.39 21.14 17.24
N PHE A 297 -13.78 19.86 17.26
CA PHE A 297 -14.41 19.15 16.15
C PHE A 297 -15.88 18.86 16.48
N GLU A 298 -16.80 19.31 15.63
CA GLU A 298 -18.24 19.00 15.73
C GLU A 298 -18.79 18.71 14.32
N ASP A 299 -19.23 17.48 14.03
CA ASP A 299 -19.99 17.04 12.83
C ASP A 299 -19.86 17.93 11.58
N GLY A 300 -18.74 17.81 10.85
CA GLY A 300 -18.51 18.53 9.58
C GLY A 300 -18.09 20.00 9.75
N GLU A 301 -17.89 20.46 10.98
CA GLU A 301 -17.39 21.77 11.35
C GLU A 301 -16.17 21.67 12.28
N ILE A 302 -15.13 22.44 11.98
CA ILE A 302 -13.97 22.61 12.85
C ILE A 302 -13.95 24.04 13.35
N ARG A 303 -13.92 24.21 14.67
CA ARG A 303 -13.80 25.50 15.33
C ARG A 303 -12.39 25.73 15.85
N LEU A 304 -11.87 26.93 15.61
CA LEU A 304 -10.66 27.44 16.23
C LEU A 304 -11.01 28.62 17.14
N LYS A 305 -10.47 28.62 18.35
CA LYS A 305 -10.64 29.71 19.32
C LYS A 305 -9.29 30.17 19.83
N GLY A 306 -9.01 31.47 19.76
CA GLY A 306 -7.79 32.04 20.33
C GLY A 306 -7.79 31.92 21.85
N GLU A 307 -6.69 31.44 22.44
CA GLU A 307 -6.57 31.34 23.91
C GLU A 307 -6.50 32.72 24.56
N GLU A 308 -5.81 33.67 23.91
CA GLU A 308 -5.47 35.00 24.45
C GLU A 308 -6.09 36.15 23.65
N THR A 309 -6.97 35.86 22.69
CA THR A 309 -7.57 36.86 21.80
C THR A 309 -9.05 36.58 21.53
N ASP A 310 -9.80 37.59 21.11
CA ASP A 310 -11.21 37.43 20.70
C ASP A 310 -11.39 36.70 19.36
N PHE A 311 -10.30 36.19 18.78
CA PHE A 311 -10.34 35.45 17.52
C PHE A 311 -11.15 34.15 17.68
N ARG A 312 -12.11 33.95 16.78
CA ARG A 312 -12.85 32.70 16.63
C ARG A 312 -13.00 32.40 15.15
N MET A 313 -12.78 31.17 14.73
CA MET A 313 -13.02 30.73 13.37
C MET A 313 -13.80 29.43 13.37
N ALA A 314 -14.67 29.27 12.39
CA ALA A 314 -15.34 28.02 12.08
C ALA A 314 -15.10 27.71 10.60
N VAL A 315 -14.74 26.47 10.30
CA VAL A 315 -14.64 25.93 8.96
C VAL A 315 -15.63 24.80 8.86
N SER A 316 -16.60 24.92 7.96
CA SER A 316 -17.58 23.87 7.69
C SER A 316 -17.42 23.40 6.26
N SER A 317 -17.56 22.09 6.04
CA SER A 317 -17.63 21.52 4.71
C SER A 317 -18.91 20.70 4.58
N ARG A 318 -19.47 20.66 3.38
CA ARG A 318 -20.65 19.87 3.11
C ARG A 318 -20.33 18.47 2.58
N ASN A 319 -19.25 18.35 1.82
CA ASN A 319 -18.95 17.19 0.98
C ASN A 319 -17.51 17.24 0.43
N ASP A 320 -16.58 17.86 1.16
CA ASP A 320 -15.16 18.08 0.78
C ASP A 320 -14.90 18.94 -0.46
N ILE A 321 -15.96 19.29 -1.18
CA ILE A 321 -15.93 20.12 -2.38
C ILE A 321 -16.35 21.54 -2.05
N ARG A 322 -17.42 21.71 -1.26
CA ARG A 322 -17.95 23.03 -0.87
C ARG A 322 -17.64 23.35 0.58
N HIS A 323 -16.93 24.46 0.76
CA HIS A 323 -16.39 24.89 2.03
C HIS A 323 -16.90 26.28 2.40
N ARG A 324 -17.09 26.51 3.70
CA ARG A 324 -17.40 27.81 4.27
C ARG A 324 -16.49 28.10 5.46
N VAL A 325 -15.77 29.21 5.37
CA VAL A 325 -14.90 29.74 6.42
C VAL A 325 -15.55 30.98 7.01
N GLU A 326 -15.70 31.00 8.32
CA GLU A 326 -16.21 32.15 9.06
C GLU A 326 -15.27 32.50 10.20
N ALA A 327 -14.81 33.75 10.26
CA ALA A 327 -13.94 34.21 11.33
C ALA A 327 -14.47 35.49 11.96
N VAL A 328 -14.57 35.50 13.29
CA VAL A 328 -14.73 36.71 14.09
C VAL A 328 -13.34 37.26 14.38
N LEU A 329 -13.09 38.46 13.88
CA LEU A 329 -11.78 39.10 13.90
C LEU A 329 -11.78 40.31 14.84
N PRO A 330 -10.63 40.67 15.43
CA PRO A 330 -10.45 41.99 16.02
C PRO A 330 -10.71 43.09 14.97
N GLU A 331 -11.31 44.20 15.39
CA GLU A 331 -11.72 45.30 14.50
C GLU A 331 -10.56 45.81 13.61
N LYS A 332 -9.36 45.88 14.18
CA LYS A 332 -8.15 46.27 13.43
C LYS A 332 -7.86 45.32 12.25
N ALA A 333 -7.93 44.01 12.48
CA ALA A 333 -7.68 43.01 11.45
C ALA A 333 -8.80 43.03 10.38
N ALA A 334 -10.05 43.18 10.80
CA ALA A 334 -11.19 43.31 9.88
C ALA A 334 -11.03 44.53 8.95
N ASN A 335 -10.57 45.66 9.49
CA ASN A 335 -10.30 46.87 8.70
C ASN A 335 -9.09 46.72 7.75
N GLU A 336 -8.02 46.04 8.19
CA GLU A 336 -6.85 45.75 7.34
C GLU A 336 -7.22 44.85 6.14
N ILE A 337 -8.07 43.85 6.36
CA ILE A 337 -8.60 43.01 5.27
C ILE A 337 -9.45 43.83 4.29
N LYS A 338 -10.39 44.65 4.79
CA LYS A 338 -11.21 45.54 3.93
C LYS A 338 -10.35 46.47 3.07
N ASN A 339 -9.31 47.07 3.67
CA ASN A 339 -8.36 47.93 2.94
C ASN A 339 -7.57 47.13 1.89
N SER A 340 -7.20 45.90 2.20
CA SER A 340 -6.49 45.02 1.27
C SER A 340 -7.36 44.65 0.07
N PHE A 341 -8.66 44.39 0.25
CA PHE A 341 -9.60 44.17 -0.85
C PHE A 341 -9.72 45.38 -1.78
N MET A 342 -9.86 46.59 -1.20
CA MET A 342 -9.93 47.83 -1.99
C MET A 342 -8.65 48.09 -2.81
N ASN A 343 -7.48 47.78 -2.25
CA ASN A 343 -6.20 48.07 -2.90
C ASN A 343 -5.78 47.00 -3.91
N SER A 344 -6.01 45.72 -3.61
CA SER A 344 -5.54 44.60 -4.43
C SER A 344 -6.47 44.26 -5.60
N HIS A 345 -7.72 44.75 -5.60
CA HIS A 345 -8.78 44.31 -6.52
C HIS A 345 -9.02 42.78 -6.50
N THR A 346 -8.52 42.10 -5.47
CA THR A 346 -8.66 40.66 -5.28
C THR A 346 -9.73 40.43 -4.22
N ASP A 347 -10.90 39.95 -4.65
CA ASP A 347 -11.92 39.50 -3.70
C ASP A 347 -11.56 38.09 -3.21
N LEU A 348 -11.41 37.96 -1.89
CA LEU A 348 -11.16 36.70 -1.19
C LEU A 348 -12.38 36.29 -0.35
N GLY A 349 -13.38 37.16 -0.18
CA GLY A 349 -14.48 36.94 0.73
C GLY A 349 -15.07 38.25 1.24
N LYS A 350 -16.07 38.16 2.11
CA LYS A 350 -16.83 39.33 2.58
C LYS A 350 -16.50 39.61 4.04
N VAL A 351 -16.28 40.89 4.36
CA VAL A 351 -16.17 41.34 5.76
C VAL A 351 -17.37 42.22 6.10
N VAL A 352 -18.26 41.71 6.96
CA VAL A 352 -19.40 42.46 7.51
C VAL A 352 -19.10 42.73 8.98
N ASP A 353 -19.03 44.02 9.35
CA ASP A 353 -18.53 44.47 10.65
C ASP A 353 -17.13 43.88 10.95
N ASN A 354 -17.05 42.98 11.92
CA ASN A 354 -15.85 42.27 12.38
C ASN A 354 -15.84 40.79 11.97
N ARG A 355 -16.78 40.34 11.12
CA ARG A 355 -16.90 38.95 10.68
C ARG A 355 -16.42 38.82 9.22
N PHE A 356 -15.42 37.98 9.02
CA PHE A 356 -15.02 37.50 7.70
C PHE A 356 -15.81 36.25 7.35
N VAL A 357 -16.32 36.18 6.12
CA VAL A 357 -17.02 35.01 5.58
C VAL A 357 -16.52 34.75 4.16
N LEU A 358 -16.16 33.50 3.90
CA LEU A 358 -15.79 33.01 2.58
C LEU A 358 -16.51 31.68 2.31
N GLU A 359 -17.12 31.56 1.14
CA GLU A 359 -17.65 30.31 0.61
C GLU A 359 -16.93 30.01 -0.70
N PHE A 360 -16.44 28.78 -0.88
CA PHE A 360 -15.73 28.38 -2.09
C PHE A 360 -16.01 26.91 -2.46
N GLU A 361 -15.79 26.59 -3.73
CA GLU A 361 -15.91 25.25 -4.30
C GLU A 361 -14.57 24.80 -4.89
N VAL A 362 -14.18 23.55 -4.62
CA VAL A 362 -13.03 22.89 -5.26
C VAL A 362 -13.47 22.30 -6.61
N THR A 363 -12.79 22.64 -7.69
CA THR A 363 -13.09 22.10 -9.04
C THR A 363 -12.43 20.73 -9.24
N GLU A 364 -12.81 20.03 -10.31
CA GLU A 364 -12.24 18.72 -10.67
C GLU A 364 -10.74 18.83 -10.97
N ASP A 365 -10.31 19.89 -11.67
CA ASP A 365 -8.90 20.21 -11.93
C ASP A 365 -8.15 20.78 -10.70
N PHE A 366 -8.67 20.55 -9.49
CA PHE A 366 -8.14 21.06 -8.22
C PHE A 366 -7.95 22.60 -8.19
N GLY A 367 -8.83 23.32 -8.88
CA GLY A 367 -8.97 24.78 -8.79
C GLY A 367 -9.89 25.19 -7.64
N ILE A 368 -9.86 26.48 -7.29
CA ILE A 368 -10.74 27.08 -6.27
C ILE A 368 -11.64 28.10 -6.94
N ARG A 369 -12.94 27.86 -6.87
CA ARG A 369 -13.98 28.75 -7.38
C ARG A 369 -14.62 29.50 -6.22
N THR A 370 -14.41 30.82 -6.21
CA THR A 370 -15.19 31.78 -5.41
C THR A 370 -16.12 32.55 -6.35
N ASP A 371 -15.94 33.87 -6.49
CA ASP A 371 -16.51 34.69 -7.57
C ASP A 371 -15.66 34.62 -8.86
N GLN A 372 -14.41 34.18 -8.72
CA GLN A 372 -13.48 33.90 -9.82
C GLN A 372 -12.87 32.52 -9.59
N GLU A 373 -12.45 31.87 -10.67
CA GLU A 373 -11.71 30.62 -10.59
C GLU A 373 -10.21 30.90 -10.57
N LYS A 374 -9.49 30.27 -9.64
CA LYS A 374 -8.04 30.43 -9.45
C LYS A 374 -7.42 29.07 -9.17
N SER A 375 -6.11 28.94 -9.43
CA SER A 375 -5.39 27.75 -8.99
C SER A 375 -5.37 27.66 -7.45
N PHE A 376 -5.29 26.45 -6.90
CA PHE A 376 -5.18 26.26 -5.44
C PHE A 376 -3.98 27.00 -4.83
N LYS A 377 -2.87 27.07 -5.57
CA LYS A 377 -1.68 27.83 -5.15
C LYS A 377 -1.96 29.32 -5.06
N ASP A 378 -2.55 29.92 -6.09
CA ASP A 378 -2.89 31.35 -6.10
C ASP A 378 -3.92 31.69 -5.02
N PHE A 379 -4.84 30.76 -4.74
CA PHE A 379 -5.76 30.87 -3.62
C PHE A 379 -5.02 30.90 -2.28
N LYS A 380 -4.10 29.96 -2.01
CA LYS A 380 -3.29 29.96 -0.77
C LYS A 380 -2.46 31.22 -0.62
N ASP A 381 -1.85 31.70 -1.71
CA ASP A 381 -1.07 32.94 -1.70
C ASP A 381 -1.96 34.17 -1.43
N SER A 382 -3.19 34.18 -1.96
CA SER A 382 -4.20 35.22 -1.68
C SER A 382 -4.64 35.18 -0.21
N VAL A 383 -4.89 34.00 0.36
CA VAL A 383 -5.24 33.86 1.78
C VAL A 383 -4.11 34.34 2.68
N LYS A 384 -2.89 33.89 2.40
CA LYS A 384 -1.70 34.28 3.18
C LYS A 384 -1.42 35.78 3.12
N SER A 385 -1.56 36.38 1.93
CA SER A 385 -1.24 37.80 1.72
C SER A 385 -2.30 38.74 2.26
N ILE A 386 -3.58 38.34 2.27
CA ILE A 386 -4.68 39.20 2.73
C ILE A 386 -5.12 38.84 4.14
N PHE A 387 -5.59 37.61 4.37
CA PHE A 387 -6.09 37.17 5.66
C PHE A 387 -4.94 36.96 6.65
N GLY A 388 -3.95 36.15 6.27
CA GLY A 388 -2.82 35.79 7.13
C GLY A 388 -1.98 36.98 7.58
N SER A 389 -1.78 37.99 6.73
CA SER A 389 -1.02 39.20 7.07
C SER A 389 -1.76 40.11 8.07
N SER A 390 -3.09 40.12 8.01
CA SER A 390 -3.95 41.02 8.80
C SER A 390 -4.31 40.42 10.17
N VAL A 391 -4.50 39.10 10.24
CA VAL A 391 -4.90 38.39 11.47
C VAL A 391 -3.69 38.08 12.36
N ASN A 392 -2.49 38.00 11.79
CA ASN A 392 -1.27 37.83 12.56
C ASN A 392 -0.72 39.19 12.97
N PRO A 393 -0.93 39.66 14.22
CA PRO A 393 -0.32 40.89 14.65
C PRO A 393 1.20 40.73 14.46
N VAL A 394 1.79 41.62 13.66
CA VAL A 394 3.24 41.78 13.66
C VAL A 394 3.61 41.99 15.12
N LEU A 395 4.31 41.03 15.73
CA LEU A 395 5.00 41.21 17.00
C LEU A 395 6.07 42.26 16.75
N GLY A 396 5.65 43.53 16.69
CA GLY A 396 6.54 44.66 16.63
C GLY A 396 7.41 44.58 17.86
N LYS A 397 8.70 44.28 17.68
CA LYS A 397 9.67 44.47 18.75
C LYS A 397 9.49 45.91 19.23
N LYS A 398 9.07 46.06 20.48
CA LYS A 398 9.04 47.35 21.16
C LYS A 398 10.50 47.79 21.31
N VAL A 399 11.03 48.52 20.33
CA VAL A 399 12.34 49.19 20.48
C VAL A 399 12.08 50.39 21.37
N SER A 400 12.36 50.26 22.66
CA SER A 400 12.33 51.42 23.56
C SER A 400 13.50 52.33 23.18
N ALA A 401 13.18 53.52 22.63
CA ALA A 401 14.14 54.61 22.59
C ALA A 401 14.31 55.18 24.01
N ARG A 402 15.32 54.70 24.72
CA ARG A 402 15.95 55.32 25.89
C ARG A 402 17.40 54.84 25.90
N ASN A 403 18.45 55.64 25.97
CA ASN A 403 18.71 57.06 25.81
C ASN A 403 20.22 57.09 25.61
N SER A 404 20.74 57.77 24.58
CA SER A 404 22.15 58.15 24.53
C SER A 404 22.22 59.64 24.23
N LEU A 405 21.97 60.43 25.27
CA LEU A 405 22.59 61.75 25.44
C LEU A 405 23.81 61.55 26.34
#